data_AF-A0A914AFK7-F1
#
_entry.id   AF-A0A914AFK7-F1
#
_cell.length_a   1.000
_cell.length_b   1.000
_cell.length_c   1.000
_cell.angle_alpha   90.00
_cell.angle_beta   90.00
_cell.angle_gamma   90.00
#
_symmetry.space_group_name_H-M   'P 1'
#
loop_
_entity.id
_entity.type
_entity.pdbx_description
1 polymer ?
#
loop_
_entity_poly.entity_id
_entity_poly.type
_entity_poly.pdbx_seq_one_letter_code
_entity_poly.pdbx_strand_id
1 'polypeptide(L)'
;MEAHSVLPTELTLITPVQITVQTTSGREDRILCSKSPSTTSVDAVGPSDTAALLGGAATLTCSNPAYTSPGSGAALWSEGGVPFGTQQNGIYTAPEFAKYTNFGIVSNEYPQMDLTVSNAQVEDEGTYTCTLPSDQGSATLTVEIEGNEPTTTLNSDPSVTPIRLIAGEQSVLRCTASGFRPAVNLEWYKDDIKITAGVSEDPATNNGDTFTTVGTLTFTPTIPDDGDRLECRTIGQEVATAKTGGLTLNVQYAPVVKVDYSGGQITCSSDANPLATTHQIIRNGTDVLKTFPNSPGSVEFTPNYCAVISCNATNTIGTGTDTFAQQICPELSTELPRTTEVPSKAMHPTIKSTVGVIVGAVVAAFIGGVLVSGIMFYIMKRRHQVQHERDGLHQTIKHDGDHLNQDGPHKRTPKREQNQGKFLLTFNYLR
;
A
#
# COMPACT_ATOMS: atom_id res chain seq x y z
N MET A 1 -53.27 2.26 26.88
CA MET A 1 -53.99 3.09 25.90
C MET A 1 -53.01 4.18 25.49
N GLU A 2 -52.04 3.77 24.66
CA GLU A 2 -51.98 4.02 23.20
C GLU A 2 -51.49 5.47 22.96
N ALA A 3 -50.20 5.71 22.71
CA ALA A 3 -49.38 5.40 21.53
C ALA A 3 -49.75 6.27 20.31
N HIS A 4 -49.03 7.39 20.16
CA HIS A 4 -48.92 8.14 18.92
C HIS A 4 -47.79 7.56 18.06
N SER A 5 -48.05 7.33 16.78
CA SER A 5 -47.03 7.09 15.77
C SER A 5 -47.48 7.64 14.42
N VAL A 6 -46.59 8.41 13.81
CA VAL A 6 -46.62 8.94 12.45
C VAL A 6 -45.93 7.92 11.53
N LEU A 7 -46.45 7.71 10.32
CA LEU A 7 -45.71 7.09 9.22
C LEU A 7 -46.01 7.79 7.87
N PRO A 8 -45.02 7.84 6.95
CA PRO A 8 -45.15 8.40 5.61
C PRO A 8 -45.70 7.38 4.59
N THR A 9 -46.37 7.88 3.56
CA THR A 9 -46.85 7.13 2.38
C THR A 9 -45.80 7.16 1.26
N GLU A 10 -45.17 6.02 0.99
CA GLU A 10 -44.62 5.68 -0.33
C GLU A 10 -45.53 4.61 -0.95
N LEU A 11 -46.17 4.93 -2.08
CA LEU A 11 -46.85 3.96 -2.93
C LEU A 11 -45.87 3.45 -3.98
N THR A 12 -45.40 2.20 -3.81
CA THR A 12 -44.79 1.44 -4.90
C THR A 12 -45.91 0.88 -5.81
N LEU A 13 -45.90 1.28 -7.08
CA LEU A 13 -46.78 0.75 -8.12
C LEU A 13 -46.41 -0.71 -8.43
N ILE A 14 -47.15 -1.65 -7.85
CA ILE A 14 -47.10 -3.06 -8.23
C ILE A 14 -47.88 -3.20 -9.55
N THR A 15 -47.21 -3.61 -10.63
CA THR A 15 -47.87 -3.94 -11.90
C THR A 15 -48.67 -5.25 -11.77
N PRO A 16 -49.89 -5.35 -12.34
CA PRO A 16 -50.69 -6.55 -12.19
C PRO A 16 -50.16 -7.68 -13.10
N VAL A 17 -49.80 -8.81 -12.51
CA VAL A 17 -49.49 -10.05 -13.23
C VAL A 17 -50.79 -10.71 -13.68
N GLN A 18 -51.02 -10.84 -14.98
CA GLN A 18 -52.12 -11.64 -15.52
C GLN A 18 -51.68 -13.10 -15.65
N ILE A 19 -52.32 -13.99 -14.88
CA ILE A 19 -52.09 -15.44 -14.92
C ILE A 19 -53.20 -16.06 -15.77
N THR A 20 -52.85 -16.65 -16.92
CA THR A 20 -53.80 -17.44 -17.72
C THR A 20 -53.51 -18.92 -17.52
N VAL A 21 -54.46 -19.67 -16.98
CA VAL A 21 -54.36 -21.13 -16.78
C VAL A 21 -55.00 -21.82 -17.98
N GLN A 22 -54.23 -22.59 -18.75
CA GLN A 22 -54.80 -23.54 -19.71
C GLN A 22 -54.69 -24.97 -19.15
N THR A 23 -55.84 -25.59 -18.91
CA THR A 23 -55.93 -26.98 -18.50
C THR A 23 -55.85 -27.88 -19.73
N THR A 24 -54.76 -28.64 -19.86
CA THR A 24 -54.73 -29.82 -20.72
C THR A 24 -54.46 -31.05 -19.87
N SER A 25 -55.20 -32.11 -20.17
CA SER A 25 -55.25 -33.34 -19.38
C SER A 25 -53.93 -34.09 -19.47
N GLY A 26 -53.29 -34.29 -18.31
CA GLY A 26 -52.34 -35.37 -18.05
C GLY A 26 -50.87 -35.07 -18.34
N ARG A 27 -50.10 -34.98 -17.24
CA ARG A 27 -48.66 -35.31 -17.07
C ARG A 27 -47.73 -34.11 -16.78
N GLU A 28 -47.29 -34.08 -15.51
CA GLU A 28 -46.21 -33.29 -14.86
C GLU A 28 -46.03 -31.80 -15.22
N ASP A 29 -46.47 -30.94 -14.29
CA ASP A 29 -46.33 -29.49 -14.35
C ASP A 29 -44.87 -29.03 -14.18
N ARG A 30 -44.32 -28.35 -15.21
CA ARG A 30 -43.18 -27.44 -15.07
C ARG A 30 -43.67 -26.01 -15.37
N ILE A 31 -43.63 -25.15 -14.36
CA ILE A 31 -43.84 -23.71 -14.52
C ILE A 31 -42.59 -23.14 -15.21
N LEU A 32 -42.68 -22.84 -16.50
CA LEU A 32 -41.67 -22.09 -17.23
C LEU A 32 -42.04 -20.60 -17.16
N CYS A 33 -41.36 -19.86 -16.29
CA CYS A 33 -41.39 -18.40 -16.31
C CYS A 33 -40.55 -17.92 -17.51
N SER A 34 -41.17 -17.73 -18.67
CA SER A 34 -40.55 -16.94 -19.73
C SER A 34 -40.76 -15.46 -19.40
N LYS A 35 -39.68 -14.76 -19.07
CA LYS A 35 -39.66 -13.30 -19.02
C LYS A 35 -40.12 -12.81 -20.39
N SER A 36 -41.26 -12.13 -20.49
CA SER A 36 -41.61 -11.36 -21.69
C SER A 36 -40.40 -10.49 -22.05
N PRO A 37 -40.08 -10.30 -23.33
CA PRO A 37 -39.01 -9.37 -23.68
C PRO A 37 -39.42 -8.03 -23.10
N SER A 38 -38.74 -7.61 -22.04
CA SER A 38 -38.79 -6.24 -21.57
C SER A 38 -38.39 -5.43 -22.79
N THR A 39 -39.30 -4.65 -23.32
CA THR A 39 -38.92 -3.45 -24.07
C THR A 39 -37.93 -2.73 -23.16
N THR A 40 -36.66 -2.87 -23.49
CA THR A 40 -35.59 -2.06 -22.92
C THR A 40 -36.02 -0.63 -23.15
N SER A 41 -36.49 0.06 -22.10
CA SER A 41 -36.38 1.50 -22.09
C SER A 41 -34.91 1.76 -22.30
N VAL A 42 -34.57 2.38 -23.43
CA VAL A 42 -33.22 2.92 -23.57
C VAL A 42 -33.21 4.10 -22.63
N ASP A 43 -32.68 3.88 -21.42
CA ASP A 43 -32.53 4.93 -20.43
C ASP A 43 -31.75 6.07 -21.08
N ALA A 44 -32.20 7.30 -20.87
CA ALA A 44 -31.49 8.43 -21.42
C ALA A 44 -30.04 8.46 -20.90
N VAL A 45 -29.10 8.73 -21.79
CA VAL A 45 -27.69 8.91 -21.43
C VAL A 45 -27.54 10.39 -21.09
N GLY A 46 -27.95 10.73 -19.88
CA GLY A 46 -27.71 12.04 -19.29
C GLY A 46 -26.21 12.23 -19.02
N PRO A 47 -25.79 13.48 -18.74
CA PRO A 47 -24.40 13.75 -18.45
C PRO A 47 -23.97 13.10 -17.13
N SER A 48 -22.73 12.64 -17.09
CA SER A 48 -22.07 12.15 -15.88
C SER A 48 -20.99 13.13 -15.45
N ASP A 49 -20.69 13.14 -14.14
CA ASP A 49 -19.55 13.88 -13.61
C ASP A 49 -18.30 13.56 -14.44
N THR A 50 -17.56 14.62 -14.78
CA THR A 50 -16.43 14.56 -15.70
C THR A 50 -15.33 15.45 -15.17
N ALA A 51 -14.09 14.96 -15.21
CA ALA A 51 -12.92 15.76 -14.93
C ALA A 51 -12.14 16.09 -16.20
N ALA A 52 -11.42 17.20 -16.18
CA ALA A 52 -10.42 17.55 -17.19
C ALA A 52 -9.20 18.18 -16.54
N LEU A 53 -8.02 17.93 -17.12
CA LEU A 53 -6.81 18.66 -16.71
C LEU A 53 -6.92 20.13 -17.12
N LEU A 54 -6.29 21.02 -16.36
CA LEU A 54 -6.13 22.43 -16.72
C LEU A 54 -5.50 22.57 -18.12
N GLY A 55 -6.14 23.34 -18.99
CA GLY A 55 -5.79 23.48 -20.41
C GLY A 55 -6.16 22.29 -21.30
N GLY A 56 -6.75 21.24 -20.71
CA GLY A 56 -7.26 20.05 -21.40
C GLY A 56 -8.63 20.28 -22.05
N ALA A 57 -9.29 19.19 -22.44
CA ALA A 57 -10.64 19.22 -22.98
C ALA A 57 -11.54 18.25 -22.23
N ALA A 58 -12.82 18.62 -22.09
CA ALA A 58 -13.87 17.81 -21.48
C ALA A 58 -15.04 17.66 -22.43
N THR A 59 -15.84 16.60 -22.26
CA THR A 59 -17.11 16.46 -22.97
C THR A 59 -18.16 15.92 -22.02
N LEU A 60 -19.18 16.72 -21.74
CA LEU A 60 -20.37 16.27 -21.01
C LEU A 60 -21.39 15.79 -22.03
N THR A 61 -21.60 14.48 -22.06
CA THR A 61 -22.50 13.85 -23.02
C THR A 61 -23.94 14.10 -22.64
N CYS A 62 -24.78 14.45 -23.60
CA CYS A 62 -26.21 14.52 -23.35
C CYS A 62 -26.96 13.99 -24.55
N SER A 63 -27.55 12.80 -24.40
CA SER A 63 -28.35 12.22 -25.47
C SER A 63 -29.51 11.37 -24.95
N ASN A 64 -30.63 11.41 -25.67
CA ASN A 64 -31.76 10.53 -25.41
C ASN A 64 -32.12 9.73 -26.67
N PRO A 65 -31.63 8.49 -26.80
CA PRO A 65 -31.88 7.66 -27.99
C PRO A 65 -33.36 7.32 -28.22
N ALA A 66 -34.20 7.39 -27.17
CA ALA A 66 -35.63 7.11 -27.28
C ALA A 66 -36.40 8.23 -28.00
N TYR A 67 -35.77 9.37 -28.24
CA TYR A 67 -36.41 10.53 -28.86
C TYR A 67 -35.94 10.65 -30.32
N THR A 68 -36.85 10.33 -31.25
CA THR A 68 -36.58 10.23 -32.70
C THR A 68 -37.29 11.29 -33.53
N SER A 69 -37.95 12.27 -32.90
CA SER A 69 -38.78 13.27 -33.58
C SER A 69 -38.50 14.67 -33.03
N PRO A 70 -38.10 15.67 -33.84
CA PRO A 70 -37.86 17.04 -33.41
C PRO A 70 -39.18 17.77 -33.10
N GLY A 71 -39.85 17.36 -32.03
CA GLY A 71 -41.09 17.97 -31.55
C GLY A 71 -40.80 19.16 -30.65
N SER A 72 -40.74 20.36 -31.24
CA SER A 72 -40.97 21.72 -30.67
C SER A 72 -40.30 22.16 -29.35
N GLY A 73 -39.60 21.30 -28.60
CA GLY A 73 -38.83 21.65 -27.42
C GLY A 73 -37.36 21.86 -27.76
N ALA A 74 -36.75 22.94 -27.28
CA ALA A 74 -35.33 23.20 -27.50
C ALA A 74 -34.48 22.40 -26.49
N ALA A 75 -33.55 21.59 -27.00
CA ALA A 75 -32.46 21.07 -26.19
C ALA A 75 -31.52 22.22 -25.80
N LEU A 76 -31.17 22.30 -24.53
CA LEU A 76 -30.30 23.35 -24.02
C LEU A 76 -29.41 22.90 -22.86
N TRP A 77 -28.32 23.64 -22.69
CA TRP A 77 -27.47 23.61 -21.51
C TRP A 77 -27.66 24.86 -20.67
N SER A 78 -27.65 24.67 -19.35
CA SER A 78 -27.79 25.73 -18.36
C SER A 78 -26.87 25.52 -17.17
N GLU A 79 -26.48 26.63 -16.52
CA GLU A 79 -25.72 26.66 -15.27
C GLU A 79 -26.51 27.50 -14.26
N GLY A 80 -26.80 26.95 -13.07
CA GLY A 80 -27.65 27.63 -12.08
C GLY A 80 -29.05 28.00 -12.60
N GLY A 81 -29.56 27.28 -13.60
CA GLY A 81 -30.83 27.56 -14.27
C GLY A 81 -30.78 28.63 -15.36
N VAL A 82 -29.62 29.25 -15.60
CA VAL A 82 -29.43 30.23 -16.68
C VAL A 82 -28.99 29.50 -17.95
N PRO A 83 -29.78 29.56 -19.06
CA PRO A 83 -29.43 28.88 -20.30
C PRO A 83 -28.27 29.60 -21.00
N PHE A 84 -27.25 28.85 -21.41
CA PHE A 84 -26.08 29.39 -22.12
C PHE A 84 -25.81 28.73 -23.48
N GLY A 85 -26.33 27.53 -23.72
CA GLY A 85 -26.09 26.77 -24.96
C GLY A 85 -27.37 26.15 -25.51
N THR A 86 -27.61 26.24 -26.81
CA THR A 86 -28.77 25.65 -27.49
C THR A 86 -28.37 24.98 -28.80
N GLN A 87 -29.13 23.98 -29.24
CA GLN A 87 -28.84 23.29 -30.51
C GLN A 87 -28.95 24.23 -31.72
N GLN A 88 -29.85 25.21 -31.68
CA GLN A 88 -30.13 26.12 -32.80
C GLN A 88 -29.15 27.28 -32.91
N ASN A 89 -28.69 27.82 -31.78
CA ASN A 89 -27.87 29.04 -31.73
C ASN A 89 -26.45 28.81 -31.18
N GLY A 90 -26.07 27.57 -30.87
CA GLY A 90 -24.78 27.27 -30.23
C GLY A 90 -24.68 27.86 -28.83
N ILE A 91 -23.46 28.24 -28.43
CA ILE A 91 -23.17 28.89 -27.13
C ILE A 91 -23.30 30.42 -27.26
N TYR A 92 -23.91 31.08 -26.27
CA TYR A 92 -23.94 32.54 -26.19
C TYR A 92 -22.57 33.09 -25.76
N THR A 93 -21.89 33.84 -26.64
CA THR A 93 -20.52 34.36 -26.41
C THR A 93 -20.44 35.87 -26.20
N ALA A 94 -21.48 36.49 -25.65
CA ALA A 94 -21.47 37.93 -25.35
C ALA A 94 -20.58 38.25 -24.11
N PRO A 95 -20.15 39.51 -23.88
CA PRO A 95 -19.28 39.86 -22.76
C PRO A 95 -19.82 39.44 -21.38
N GLU A 96 -21.14 39.48 -21.20
CA GLU A 96 -21.85 38.98 -20.02
C GLU A 96 -21.76 37.45 -19.81
N PHE A 97 -21.27 36.71 -20.82
CA PHE A 97 -21.11 35.25 -20.85
C PHE A 97 -19.67 34.83 -21.20
N ALA A 98 -18.67 35.69 -20.90
CA ALA A 98 -17.26 35.44 -21.23
C ALA A 98 -16.72 34.09 -20.71
N LYS A 99 -17.29 33.55 -19.62
CA LYS A 99 -16.99 32.21 -19.09
C LYS A 99 -17.08 31.12 -20.16
N TYR A 100 -18.10 31.17 -21.04
CA TYR A 100 -18.37 30.07 -21.99
C TYR A 100 -17.68 30.25 -23.34
N THR A 101 -16.66 31.11 -23.44
CA THR A 101 -15.98 31.40 -24.72
C THR A 101 -15.21 30.20 -25.29
N ASN A 102 -14.85 29.25 -24.43
CA ASN A 102 -14.16 28.02 -24.77
C ASN A 102 -15.09 26.79 -24.83
N PHE A 103 -16.41 27.01 -24.72
CA PHE A 103 -17.44 25.96 -24.76
C PHE A 103 -17.92 25.77 -26.19
N GLY A 104 -18.37 24.56 -26.51
CA GLY A 104 -18.92 24.19 -27.80
C GLY A 104 -20.06 23.20 -27.66
N ILE A 105 -20.98 23.21 -28.62
CA ILE A 105 -22.06 22.23 -28.71
C ILE A 105 -21.80 21.34 -29.92
N VAL A 106 -21.73 20.03 -29.67
CA VAL A 106 -21.71 19.01 -30.72
C VAL A 106 -23.11 18.39 -30.78
N SER A 107 -23.78 18.53 -31.92
CA SER A 107 -25.11 17.97 -32.15
C SER A 107 -25.20 17.21 -33.48
N ASN A 108 -26.05 16.18 -33.52
CA ASN A 108 -26.34 15.39 -34.72
C ASN A 108 -27.86 15.26 -34.98
N GLU A 109 -28.26 14.40 -35.94
CA GLU A 109 -29.65 14.24 -36.39
C GLU A 109 -30.59 13.56 -35.37
N TYR A 110 -30.05 13.00 -34.29
CA TYR A 110 -30.78 12.47 -33.14
C TYR A 110 -30.49 13.40 -31.95
N PRO A 111 -31.28 13.44 -30.86
CA PRO A 111 -31.16 14.46 -29.81
C PRO A 111 -29.93 14.18 -28.94
N GLN A 112 -28.76 14.33 -29.53
CA GLN A 112 -27.46 14.41 -28.92
C GLN A 112 -27.05 15.87 -28.95
N MET A 113 -26.69 16.37 -27.79
CA MET A 113 -26.27 17.75 -27.58
C MET A 113 -25.15 17.75 -26.55
N ASP A 114 -23.98 17.28 -26.97
CA ASP A 114 -22.84 17.18 -26.08
C ASP A 114 -22.23 18.57 -25.87
N LEU A 115 -21.92 18.87 -24.62
CA LEU A 115 -21.19 20.08 -24.26
C LEU A 115 -19.70 19.76 -24.25
N THR A 116 -18.95 20.35 -25.18
CA THR A 116 -17.50 20.26 -25.21
C THR A 116 -16.88 21.48 -24.58
N VAL A 117 -15.89 21.30 -23.71
CA VAL A 117 -15.07 22.38 -23.15
C VAL A 117 -13.66 22.20 -23.67
N SER A 118 -13.10 23.23 -24.29
CA SER A 118 -11.73 23.24 -24.81
C SER A 118 -10.84 24.12 -23.96
N ASN A 119 -9.55 23.81 -23.83
CA ASN A 119 -8.62 24.59 -23.00
C ASN A 119 -9.22 24.91 -21.61
N ALA A 120 -9.68 23.88 -20.89
CA ALA A 120 -10.43 24.00 -19.65
C ALA A 120 -9.70 24.88 -18.61
N GLN A 121 -10.41 25.80 -17.99
CA GLN A 121 -9.90 26.72 -16.97
C GLN A 121 -10.55 26.47 -15.61
N VAL A 122 -9.93 26.98 -14.55
CA VAL A 122 -10.41 26.83 -13.16
C VAL A 122 -11.85 27.32 -12.99
N GLU A 123 -12.21 28.38 -13.71
CA GLU A 123 -13.51 29.03 -13.69
C GLU A 123 -14.61 28.24 -14.43
N ASP A 124 -14.21 27.27 -15.26
CA ASP A 124 -15.12 26.36 -15.98
C ASP A 124 -15.68 25.25 -15.08
N GLU A 125 -15.19 25.14 -13.85
CA GLU A 125 -15.82 24.25 -12.87
C GLU A 125 -17.25 24.68 -12.58
N GLY A 126 -18.13 23.70 -12.47
CA GLY A 126 -19.53 23.95 -12.19
C GLY A 126 -20.40 22.73 -12.44
N THR A 127 -21.65 22.85 -12.01
CA THR A 127 -22.69 21.86 -12.29
C THR A 127 -23.52 22.33 -13.47
N TYR A 128 -23.44 21.58 -14.56
CA TYR A 128 -24.09 21.87 -15.83
C TYR A 128 -25.32 20.98 -15.99
N THR A 129 -26.43 21.57 -16.42
CA THR A 129 -27.70 20.88 -16.59
C THR A 129 -28.09 20.87 -18.05
N CYS A 130 -28.19 19.66 -18.62
CA CYS A 130 -28.75 19.44 -19.94
C CYS A 130 -30.25 19.20 -19.83
N THR A 131 -31.04 19.98 -20.58
CA THR A 131 -32.49 19.83 -20.66
C THR A 131 -32.87 19.42 -22.07
N LEU A 132 -33.49 18.25 -22.19
CA LEU A 132 -34.10 17.72 -23.41
C LEU A 132 -35.63 17.85 -23.30
N PRO A 133 -36.40 17.74 -24.41
CA PRO A 133 -37.85 18.02 -24.41
C PRO A 133 -38.70 17.21 -23.42
N SER A 134 -38.22 16.08 -22.92
CA SER A 134 -38.93 15.24 -21.94
C SER A 134 -38.01 14.65 -20.88
N ASP A 135 -36.82 15.23 -20.72
CA ASP A 135 -35.79 14.68 -19.84
C ASP A 135 -34.78 15.76 -19.42
N GLN A 136 -34.12 15.56 -18.29
CA GLN A 136 -33.10 16.47 -17.78
C GLN A 136 -32.09 15.72 -16.94
N GLY A 137 -30.81 16.07 -17.10
CA GLY A 137 -29.73 15.55 -16.27
C GLY A 137 -28.70 16.63 -15.97
N SER A 138 -28.04 16.49 -14.82
CA SER A 138 -27.00 17.40 -14.36
C SER A 138 -25.73 16.64 -14.05
N ALA A 139 -24.60 17.25 -14.33
CA ALA A 139 -23.28 16.71 -14.04
C ALA A 139 -22.31 17.83 -13.67
N THR A 140 -21.30 17.49 -12.90
CA THR A 140 -20.24 18.40 -12.47
C THR A 140 -19.04 18.26 -13.38
N LEU A 141 -18.52 19.39 -13.86
CA LEU A 141 -17.19 19.46 -14.46
C LEU A 141 -16.19 19.85 -13.37
N THR A 142 -15.19 19.01 -13.15
CA THR A 142 -14.05 19.30 -12.28
C THR A 142 -12.81 19.58 -13.13
N VAL A 143 -12.03 20.60 -12.76
CA VAL A 143 -10.80 20.96 -13.47
C VAL A 143 -9.61 20.70 -12.57
N GLU A 144 -8.88 19.66 -12.94
CA GLU A 144 -7.76 19.15 -12.17
C GLU A 144 -6.46 19.89 -12.48
N ILE A 145 -5.73 20.26 -11.44
CA ILE A 145 -4.37 20.78 -11.52
C ILE A 145 -3.44 19.70 -10.98
N GLU A 146 -2.50 19.28 -11.83
CA GLU A 146 -1.45 18.36 -11.44
C GLU A 146 -0.46 19.05 -10.50
N GLY A 147 -0.28 18.51 -9.31
CA GLY A 147 0.63 19.06 -8.32
C GLY A 147 2.07 18.58 -8.48
N ASN A 148 2.92 19.04 -7.56
CA ASN A 148 4.32 18.64 -7.49
C ASN A 148 4.48 17.21 -6.95
N GLU A 149 5.65 16.61 -7.19
CA GLU A 149 6.00 15.35 -6.55
C GLU A 149 6.00 15.49 -5.01
N PRO A 150 5.34 14.58 -4.28
CA PRO A 150 5.32 14.62 -2.83
C PRO A 150 6.72 14.54 -2.23
N THR A 151 6.96 15.25 -1.13
CA THR A 151 8.26 15.25 -0.43
C THR A 151 8.10 14.73 1.00
N THR A 152 8.98 13.82 1.41
CA THR A 152 8.97 13.25 2.76
C THR A 152 10.06 13.87 3.63
N THR A 153 9.72 14.24 4.86
CA THR A 153 10.61 14.85 5.86
C THR A 153 10.52 14.10 7.19
N LEU A 154 11.59 14.17 7.99
CA LEU A 154 11.60 13.64 9.35
C LEU A 154 11.23 14.77 10.33
N ASN A 155 10.24 14.54 11.20
CA ASN A 155 9.82 15.50 12.24
C ASN A 155 9.48 16.91 11.73
N SER A 156 9.01 17.04 10.48
CA SER A 156 8.75 18.33 9.81
C SER A 156 9.98 19.20 9.57
N ASP A 157 11.19 18.64 9.66
CA ASP A 157 12.43 19.37 9.40
C ASP A 157 12.97 19.01 7.99
N PRO A 158 12.85 19.91 7.00
CA PRO A 158 13.35 19.67 5.66
C PRO A 158 14.89 19.68 5.59
N SER A 159 15.59 20.16 6.63
CA SER A 159 17.05 20.15 6.67
C SER A 159 17.63 18.78 7.01
N VAL A 160 16.81 17.86 7.54
CA VAL A 160 17.22 16.50 7.88
C VAL A 160 17.27 15.63 6.63
N THR A 161 18.36 15.78 5.88
CA THR A 161 18.68 14.99 4.69
C THR A 161 20.14 14.53 4.72
N PRO A 162 20.45 13.24 4.48
CA PRO A 162 19.51 12.13 4.29
C PRO A 162 18.79 11.76 5.60
N ILE A 163 17.55 11.25 5.48
CA ILE A 163 16.80 10.71 6.61
C ILE A 163 17.51 9.45 7.12
N ARG A 164 17.81 9.42 8.40
CA ARG A 164 18.43 8.28 9.11
C ARG A 164 17.53 7.92 10.27
N LEU A 165 17.13 6.65 10.33
CA LEU A 165 16.28 6.14 11.39
C LEU A 165 17.08 5.15 12.24
N ILE A 166 16.65 4.90 13.48
CA ILE A 166 17.31 3.91 14.37
C ILE A 166 16.35 2.73 14.57
N ALA A 167 16.84 1.51 14.36
CA ALA A 167 16.04 0.30 14.52
C ALA A 167 15.47 0.19 15.93
N GLY A 168 14.15 -0.02 16.02
CA GLY A 168 13.41 -0.09 17.28
C GLY A 168 13.00 1.26 17.88
N GLU A 169 13.44 2.38 17.32
CA GLU A 169 13.06 3.72 17.79
C GLU A 169 11.94 4.32 16.94
N GLN A 170 10.85 4.73 17.59
CA GLN A 170 9.72 5.35 16.91
C GLN A 170 10.11 6.72 16.30
N SER A 171 9.75 6.91 15.04
CA SER A 171 10.01 8.12 14.24
C SER A 171 8.73 8.61 13.57
N VAL A 172 8.65 9.92 13.30
CA VAL A 172 7.49 10.54 12.63
C VAL A 172 7.92 11.10 11.28
N LEU A 173 7.41 10.50 10.21
CA LEU A 173 7.64 10.91 8.84
C LEU A 173 6.45 11.73 8.34
N ARG A 174 6.71 12.82 7.62
CA ARG A 174 5.66 13.67 7.04
C ARG A 174 5.86 13.82 5.55
N CYS A 175 4.84 13.44 4.79
CA CYS A 175 4.76 13.61 3.36
C CYS A 175 3.92 14.86 3.04
N THR A 176 4.45 15.75 2.22
CA THR A 176 3.76 16.97 1.76
C THR A 176 3.53 16.90 0.27
N ALA A 177 2.27 17.00 -0.16
CA ALA A 177 1.86 17.10 -1.55
C ALA A 177 1.23 18.47 -1.80
N SER A 178 1.82 19.29 -2.68
CA SER A 178 1.41 20.68 -2.90
C SER A 178 1.10 20.96 -4.37
N GLY A 179 0.20 21.92 -4.60
CA GLY A 179 -0.15 22.37 -5.96
C GLY A 179 -1.25 21.55 -6.62
N PHE A 180 -1.99 20.74 -5.86
CA PHE A 180 -3.06 19.89 -6.39
C PHE A 180 -4.40 20.62 -6.41
N ARG A 181 -5.21 20.40 -7.45
CA ARG A 181 -6.65 20.72 -7.46
C ARG A 181 -7.40 19.56 -8.12
N PRO A 182 -8.51 19.07 -7.55
CA PRO A 182 -8.94 19.28 -6.16
C PRO A 182 -7.89 18.77 -5.16
N ALA A 183 -8.14 18.96 -3.86
CA ALA A 183 -7.27 18.39 -2.83
C ALA A 183 -7.15 16.86 -2.99
N VAL A 184 -5.93 16.35 -2.90
CA VAL A 184 -5.63 14.91 -2.92
C VAL A 184 -5.52 14.34 -1.52
N ASN A 185 -5.74 13.03 -1.38
CA ASN A 185 -5.36 12.29 -0.17
C ASN A 185 -4.02 11.58 -0.40
N LEU A 186 -3.40 11.11 0.67
CA LEU A 186 -2.08 10.48 0.66
C LEU A 186 -2.13 9.05 1.19
N GLU A 187 -1.48 8.16 0.47
CA GLU A 187 -1.30 6.77 0.86
C GLU A 187 0.19 6.44 1.02
N TRP A 188 0.52 5.67 2.05
CA TRP A 188 1.89 5.23 2.30
C TRP A 188 2.10 3.79 1.84
N TYR A 189 3.26 3.52 1.27
CA TYR A 189 3.67 2.21 0.79
C TYR A 189 5.13 1.92 1.21
N LYS A 190 5.42 0.69 1.60
CA LYS A 190 6.80 0.19 1.75
C LYS A 190 6.95 -1.04 0.85
N ASP A 191 7.85 -0.97 -0.12
CA ASP A 191 8.05 -2.00 -1.15
C ASP A 191 6.73 -2.47 -1.79
N ASP A 192 5.94 -1.51 -2.27
CA ASP A 192 4.62 -1.72 -2.87
C ASP A 192 3.53 -2.28 -1.95
N ILE A 193 3.81 -2.46 -0.66
CA ILE A 193 2.82 -2.87 0.34
C ILE A 193 2.26 -1.64 1.03
N LYS A 194 0.94 -1.44 0.93
CA LYS A 194 0.23 -0.34 1.57
C LYS A 194 0.35 -0.39 3.09
N ILE A 195 0.70 0.73 3.69
CA ILE A 195 0.77 0.93 5.14
C ILE A 195 -0.49 1.67 5.58
N THR A 196 -1.18 1.14 6.58
CA THR A 196 -2.35 1.79 7.19
C THR A 196 -2.15 2.09 8.68
N ALA A 197 -1.28 1.33 9.36
CA ALA A 197 -0.97 1.54 10.76
C ALA A 197 -0.10 2.80 10.95
N GLY A 198 -0.45 3.62 11.93
CA GLY A 198 0.30 4.85 12.26
C GLY A 198 0.16 5.97 11.24
N VAL A 199 -0.73 5.84 10.25
CA VAL A 199 -1.02 6.87 9.24
C VAL A 199 -2.09 7.82 9.77
N SER A 200 -1.86 9.11 9.61
CA SER A 200 -2.85 10.16 9.83
C SER A 200 -2.70 11.25 8.76
N GLU A 201 -3.79 11.90 8.40
CA GLU A 201 -3.79 12.97 7.40
C GLU A 201 -4.30 14.27 8.01
N ASP A 202 -3.62 15.38 7.72
CA ASP A 202 -4.04 16.71 8.11
C ASP A 202 -5.06 17.24 7.09
N PRO A 203 -6.02 18.09 7.50
CA PRO A 203 -6.94 18.73 6.55
C PRO A 203 -6.19 19.49 5.45
N ALA A 204 -6.66 19.36 4.20
CA ALA A 204 -6.07 20.07 3.08
C ALA A 204 -6.08 21.58 3.30
N THR A 205 -4.91 22.20 3.11
CA THR A 205 -4.73 23.65 3.22
C THR A 205 -4.95 24.29 1.86
N ASN A 206 -5.88 25.25 1.78
CA ASN A 206 -6.11 26.04 0.57
C ASN A 206 -5.00 27.08 0.38
N ASN A 207 -4.46 27.16 -0.84
CA ASN A 207 -3.41 28.10 -1.26
C ASN A 207 -3.85 28.90 -2.51
N GLY A 208 -5.08 29.42 -2.51
CA GLY A 208 -5.72 30.02 -3.67
C GLY A 208 -6.38 28.96 -4.54
N ASP A 209 -5.92 28.82 -5.79
CA ASP A 209 -6.46 27.87 -6.78
C ASP A 209 -5.95 26.44 -6.57
N THR A 210 -5.08 26.19 -5.58
CA THR A 210 -4.54 24.85 -5.32
C THR A 210 -4.56 24.52 -3.84
N PHE A 211 -4.36 23.25 -3.53
CA PHE A 211 -4.36 22.69 -2.19
C PHE A 211 -3.01 22.05 -1.87
N THR A 212 -2.71 22.03 -0.58
CA THR A 212 -1.59 21.28 0.00
C THR A 212 -2.14 20.30 1.02
N THR A 213 -1.82 19.01 0.86
CA THR A 213 -2.18 17.95 1.79
C THR A 213 -0.92 17.44 2.48
N VAL A 214 -1.01 17.21 3.80
CA VAL A 214 0.11 16.67 4.58
C VAL A 214 -0.31 15.37 5.27
N GLY A 215 0.41 14.30 4.99
CA GLY A 215 0.21 12.98 5.55
C GLY A 215 1.34 12.66 6.53
N THR A 216 1.01 12.10 7.67
CA THR A 216 1.95 11.70 8.71
C THR A 216 1.96 10.19 8.85
N LEU A 217 3.15 9.61 8.97
CA LEU A 217 3.38 8.20 9.27
C LEU A 217 4.23 8.09 10.54
N THR A 218 3.65 7.51 11.58
CA THR A 218 4.36 7.08 12.79
C THR A 218 4.92 5.68 12.55
N PHE A 219 6.24 5.57 12.43
CA PHE A 219 6.93 4.37 12.00
C PHE A 219 7.99 3.95 13.02
N THR A 220 8.06 2.65 13.34
CA THR A 220 9.14 2.07 14.16
C THR A 220 9.90 1.08 13.28
N PRO A 221 11.05 1.48 12.69
CA PRO A 221 11.78 0.65 11.76
C PRO A 221 12.44 -0.54 12.46
N THR A 222 12.67 -1.59 11.69
CA THR A 222 13.38 -2.80 12.07
C THR A 222 14.60 -3.00 11.18
N ILE A 223 15.54 -3.86 11.59
CA ILE A 223 16.78 -4.13 10.83
C ILE A 223 16.50 -4.52 9.37
N PRO A 224 15.52 -5.41 9.07
CA PRO A 224 15.22 -5.77 7.69
C PRO A 224 14.65 -4.64 6.83
N ASP A 225 14.21 -3.52 7.44
CA ASP A 225 13.69 -2.38 6.69
C ASP A 225 14.80 -1.50 6.08
N ASP A 226 16.08 -1.76 6.42
CA ASP A 226 17.20 -1.03 5.84
C ASP A 226 17.33 -1.30 4.34
N GLY A 227 17.32 -0.25 3.53
CA GLY A 227 17.32 -0.37 2.07
C GLY A 227 15.94 -0.54 1.42
N ASP A 228 14.88 -0.77 2.20
CA ASP A 228 13.51 -0.79 1.69
C ASP A 228 13.12 0.59 1.12
N ARG A 229 12.21 0.59 0.15
CA ARG A 229 11.70 1.82 -0.47
C ARG A 229 10.39 2.23 0.19
N LEU A 230 10.40 3.38 0.86
CA LEU A 230 9.22 4.01 1.42
C LEU A 230 8.67 5.05 0.45
N GLU A 231 7.38 4.99 0.15
CA GLU A 231 6.70 5.88 -0.79
C GLU A 231 5.43 6.47 -0.18
N CYS A 232 5.16 7.70 -0.59
CA CYS A 232 3.91 8.40 -0.39
C CYS A 232 3.29 8.69 -1.76
N ARG A 233 2.06 8.23 -1.97
CA ARG A 233 1.33 8.29 -3.24
C ARG A 233 0.09 9.16 -3.10
N THR A 234 -0.15 10.05 -4.07
CA THR A 234 -1.36 10.87 -4.10
C THR A 234 -2.52 10.10 -4.72
N ILE A 235 -3.73 10.25 -4.18
CA ILE A 235 -4.95 9.67 -4.74
C ILE A 235 -6.08 10.72 -4.77
N GLY A 236 -7.11 10.45 -5.59
CA GLY A 236 -8.35 11.25 -5.61
C GLY A 236 -8.53 12.14 -6.85
N GLN A 237 -7.55 12.19 -7.75
CA GLN A 237 -7.72 12.76 -9.09
C GLN A 237 -8.13 11.66 -10.09
N GLU A 238 -9.01 12.02 -11.03
CA GLU A 238 -9.59 11.12 -12.03
C GLU A 238 -8.78 11.11 -13.34
N VAL A 239 -8.24 12.26 -13.74
CA VAL A 239 -7.54 12.43 -15.02
C VAL A 239 -6.05 12.68 -14.82
N ALA A 240 -5.69 13.46 -13.80
CA ALA A 240 -4.30 13.69 -13.45
C ALA A 240 -3.63 12.40 -12.98
N THR A 241 -2.37 12.22 -13.38
CA THR A 241 -1.61 11.04 -12.98
C THR A 241 -1.23 11.16 -11.51
N ALA A 242 -1.46 10.09 -10.75
CA ALA A 242 -1.01 10.00 -9.37
C ALA A 242 0.50 10.26 -9.27
N LYS A 243 0.88 11.21 -8.41
CA LYS A 243 2.27 11.50 -8.09
C LYS A 243 2.74 10.64 -6.93
N THR A 244 4.00 10.23 -6.99
CA THR A 244 4.64 9.40 -5.97
C THR A 244 5.95 10.02 -5.56
N GLY A 245 6.10 10.27 -4.26
CA GLY A 245 7.37 10.68 -3.65
C GLY A 245 7.93 9.53 -2.84
N GLY A 246 9.19 9.15 -3.08
CA GLY A 246 9.79 7.99 -2.43
C GLY A 246 11.23 8.23 -1.97
N LEU A 247 11.64 7.47 -0.95
CA LEU A 247 13.02 7.43 -0.46
C LEU A 247 13.42 6.01 -0.05
N THR A 248 14.71 5.73 -0.14
CA THR A 248 15.30 4.50 0.40
C THR A 248 15.59 4.71 1.88
N LEU A 249 15.07 3.81 2.71
CA LEU A 249 15.27 3.86 4.15
C LEU A 249 16.75 3.59 4.48
N ASN A 250 17.31 4.45 5.34
CA ASN A 250 18.60 4.21 5.98
C ASN A 250 18.33 3.97 7.47
N VAL A 251 18.27 2.68 7.83
CA VAL A 251 17.99 2.23 9.19
C VAL A 251 19.29 1.83 9.84
N GLN A 252 19.67 2.55 10.89
CA GLN A 252 20.88 2.32 11.65
C GLN A 252 20.61 1.38 12.83
N TYR A 253 21.52 0.45 13.05
CA TYR A 253 21.43 -0.58 14.09
C TYR A 253 22.82 -0.97 14.58
N ALA A 254 22.91 -1.44 15.83
CA ALA A 254 24.14 -2.00 16.37
C ALA A 254 24.50 -3.30 15.63
N PRO A 255 25.80 -3.67 15.55
CA PRO A 255 26.22 -4.81 14.75
C PRO A 255 25.55 -6.13 15.16
N VAL A 256 25.04 -6.90 14.21
CA VAL A 256 24.60 -8.29 14.41
C VAL A 256 25.80 -9.18 14.14
N VAL A 257 26.36 -9.76 15.20
CA VAL A 257 27.58 -10.56 15.14
C VAL A 257 27.24 -12.03 14.90
N LYS A 258 28.07 -12.69 14.10
CA LYS A 258 28.06 -14.14 13.91
C LYS A 258 29.49 -14.66 14.04
N VAL A 259 29.68 -15.64 14.92
CA VAL A 259 30.95 -16.34 15.09
C VAL A 259 30.87 -17.72 14.45
N ASP A 260 31.79 -18.01 13.52
CA ASP A 260 31.96 -19.30 12.90
C ASP A 260 33.35 -19.89 13.22
N TYR A 261 33.45 -21.22 13.21
CA TYR A 261 34.72 -21.94 13.40
C TYR A 261 34.86 -23.04 12.36
N SER A 262 35.81 -22.88 11.45
CA SER A 262 36.10 -23.85 10.40
C SER A 262 37.60 -23.91 10.10
N GLY A 263 38.11 -25.11 9.79
CA GLY A 263 39.53 -25.28 9.41
C GLY A 263 40.56 -24.84 10.47
N GLY A 264 40.20 -24.85 11.75
CA GLY A 264 41.09 -24.36 12.82
C GLY A 264 41.04 -22.85 13.05
N GLN A 265 40.22 -22.11 12.30
CA GLN A 265 40.15 -20.66 12.30
C GLN A 265 38.75 -20.19 12.72
N ILE A 266 38.72 -19.15 13.55
CA ILE A 266 37.50 -18.43 13.93
C ILE A 266 37.30 -17.28 12.95
N THR A 267 36.12 -17.18 12.39
CA THR A 267 35.67 -16.04 11.60
C THR A 267 34.59 -15.33 12.38
N CYS A 268 34.87 -14.09 12.79
CA CYS A 268 33.85 -13.21 13.36
C CYS A 268 33.40 -12.24 12.29
N SER A 269 32.15 -12.35 11.88
CA SER A 269 31.50 -11.44 10.94
C SER A 269 30.46 -10.60 11.65
N SER A 270 30.31 -9.34 11.24
CA SER A 270 29.24 -8.47 11.70
C SER A 270 28.51 -7.81 10.54
N ASP A 271 27.18 -7.80 10.65
CA ASP A 271 26.29 -7.02 9.80
C ASP A 271 25.85 -5.77 10.55
N ALA A 272 26.07 -4.59 10.00
CA ALA A 272 25.90 -3.34 10.74
C ALA A 272 25.67 -2.15 9.81
N ASN A 273 24.73 -1.28 10.19
CA ASN A 273 24.58 0.05 9.60
C ASN A 273 24.62 1.13 10.70
N PRO A 274 25.61 2.05 10.73
CA PRO A 274 26.80 2.06 9.87
C PRO A 274 27.73 0.90 10.19
N LEU A 275 28.69 0.66 9.29
CA LEU A 275 29.68 -0.42 9.43
C LEU A 275 30.38 -0.39 10.79
N ALA A 276 30.68 -1.59 11.31
CA ALA A 276 31.48 -1.74 12.51
C ALA A 276 32.86 -1.09 12.36
N THR A 277 33.28 -0.38 13.41
CA THR A 277 34.59 0.29 13.48
C THR A 277 35.61 -0.53 14.26
N THR A 278 35.15 -1.44 15.11
CA THR A 278 36.03 -2.32 15.91
C THR A 278 35.45 -3.72 16.05
N HIS A 279 36.35 -4.72 16.10
CA HIS A 279 36.06 -6.08 16.53
C HIS A 279 36.97 -6.48 17.68
N GLN A 280 36.45 -7.22 18.65
CA GLN A 280 37.20 -7.76 19.79
C GLN A 280 36.91 -9.24 19.96
N ILE A 281 37.97 -10.05 20.06
CA ILE A 281 37.88 -11.47 20.39
C ILE A 281 38.05 -11.63 21.89
N ILE A 282 37.07 -12.27 22.53
CA ILE A 282 36.96 -12.37 23.98
C ILE A 282 36.96 -13.86 24.37
N ARG A 283 37.77 -14.19 25.38
CA ARG A 283 37.87 -15.51 25.97
C ARG A 283 37.04 -15.58 27.24
N ASN A 284 36.26 -16.66 27.39
CA ASN A 284 35.50 -16.97 28.59
C ASN A 284 34.63 -15.79 29.08
N GLY A 285 34.14 -14.97 28.15
CA GLY A 285 33.26 -13.83 28.39
C GLY A 285 33.91 -12.53 28.89
N THR A 286 35.18 -12.52 29.33
CA THR A 286 35.79 -11.32 29.94
C THR A 286 37.19 -10.96 29.44
N ASP A 287 37.98 -11.92 29.01
CA ASP A 287 39.39 -11.71 28.68
C ASP A 287 39.54 -11.31 27.20
N VAL A 288 39.85 -10.03 26.93
CA VAL A 288 40.01 -9.50 25.56
C VAL A 288 41.35 -9.96 25.00
N LEU A 289 41.29 -10.90 24.06
CA LEU A 289 42.46 -11.53 23.44
C LEU A 289 43.07 -10.68 22.33
N LYS A 290 42.21 -10.08 21.51
CA LYS A 290 42.63 -9.28 20.37
C LYS A 290 41.59 -8.23 20.02
N THR A 291 42.07 -7.04 19.72
CA THR A 291 41.27 -5.92 19.21
C THR A 291 41.72 -5.62 17.80
N PHE A 292 40.77 -5.53 16.88
CA PHE A 292 40.97 -5.17 15.48
C PHE A 292 40.35 -3.77 15.25
N PRO A 293 41.16 -2.70 15.26
CA PRO A 293 40.65 -1.36 14.94
C PRO A 293 40.40 -1.22 13.42
N ASN A 294 39.43 -0.40 13.05
CA ASN A 294 39.05 -0.12 11.66
C ASN A 294 38.75 -1.40 10.87
N SER A 295 37.99 -2.31 11.47
CA SER A 295 37.67 -3.62 10.87
C SER A 295 36.21 -3.68 10.41
N PRO A 296 35.90 -3.25 9.17
CA PRO A 296 34.55 -3.41 8.63
C PRO A 296 34.29 -4.88 8.26
N GLY A 297 33.09 -5.38 8.54
CA GLY A 297 32.65 -6.70 8.11
C GLY A 297 33.18 -7.83 8.99
N SER A 298 34.31 -8.43 8.64
CA SER A 298 34.79 -9.66 9.30
C SER A 298 36.26 -9.67 9.67
N VAL A 299 36.59 -10.36 10.76
CA VAL A 299 37.96 -10.61 11.23
C VAL A 299 38.19 -12.09 11.47
N GLU A 300 39.44 -12.51 11.33
CA GLU A 300 39.87 -13.89 11.52
C GLU A 300 40.82 -14.03 12.71
N PHE A 301 40.69 -15.14 13.45
CA PHE A 301 41.52 -15.44 14.61
C PHE A 301 41.76 -16.95 14.73
N THR A 302 43.03 -17.35 14.89
CA THR A 302 43.39 -18.76 15.10
C THR A 302 43.68 -18.99 16.58
N PRO A 303 42.78 -19.68 17.33
CA PRO A 303 43.07 -20.05 18.71
C PRO A 303 44.17 -21.11 18.76
N ASN A 304 44.97 -21.11 19.83
CA ASN A 304 45.99 -22.14 20.13
C ASN A 304 45.78 -22.77 21.53
N TYR A 305 44.58 -22.63 22.09
CA TYR A 305 44.19 -23.12 23.40
C TYR A 305 42.71 -23.48 23.40
N CYS A 306 42.32 -24.32 24.36
CA CYS A 306 40.94 -24.66 24.63
C CYS A 306 40.18 -23.51 25.28
N ALA A 307 39.25 -22.86 24.58
CA ALA A 307 38.44 -21.78 25.16
C ALA A 307 37.07 -21.64 24.49
N VAL A 308 36.12 -21.04 25.23
CA VAL A 308 34.88 -20.49 24.67
C VAL A 308 35.22 -19.09 24.15
N ILE A 309 34.91 -18.84 22.89
CA ILE A 309 35.25 -17.60 22.21
C ILE A 309 33.99 -16.81 21.89
N SER A 310 33.99 -15.56 22.34
CA SER A 310 33.00 -14.56 21.98
C SER A 310 33.65 -13.50 21.09
N CYS A 311 32.83 -12.86 20.26
CA CYS A 311 33.25 -11.72 19.48
C CYS A 311 32.31 -10.55 19.75
N ASN A 312 32.89 -9.38 20.03
CA ASN A 312 32.17 -8.12 20.06
C ASN A 312 32.49 -7.32 18.81
N ALA A 313 31.48 -6.70 18.20
CA ALA A 313 31.67 -5.72 17.14
C ALA A 313 30.93 -4.43 17.53
N THR A 314 31.56 -3.28 17.31
CA THR A 314 31.01 -1.97 17.73
C THR A 314 30.93 -1.01 16.55
N ASN A 315 29.82 -0.27 16.46
CA ASN A 315 29.66 0.89 15.59
C ASN A 315 29.19 2.11 16.40
N THR A 316 28.77 3.19 15.73
CA THR A 316 28.28 4.41 16.40
C THR A 316 26.94 4.25 17.10
N ILE A 317 26.17 3.20 16.77
CA ILE A 317 24.86 2.92 17.39
C ILE A 317 25.03 2.06 18.64
N GLY A 318 25.94 1.08 18.62
CA GLY A 318 26.17 0.23 19.78
C GLY A 318 27.15 -0.91 19.53
N THR A 319 27.11 -1.90 20.42
CA THR A 319 27.94 -3.10 20.36
C THR A 319 27.07 -4.34 20.30
N GLY A 320 27.34 -5.20 19.32
CA GLY A 320 26.80 -6.55 19.27
C GLY A 320 27.81 -7.57 19.76
N THR A 321 27.28 -8.70 20.23
CA THR A 321 28.08 -9.80 20.74
C THR A 321 27.48 -11.12 20.26
N ASP A 322 28.34 -12.03 19.84
CA ASP A 322 27.98 -13.44 19.66
C ASP A 322 29.06 -14.34 20.27
N THR A 323 28.65 -15.53 20.71
CA THR A 323 29.53 -16.50 21.39
C THR A 323 29.41 -17.84 20.72
N PHE A 324 30.54 -18.41 20.33
CA PHE A 324 30.56 -19.77 19.84
C PHE A 324 30.21 -20.72 20.99
N ALA A 325 29.09 -21.42 20.87
CA ALA A 325 28.49 -22.16 21.98
C ALA A 325 29.34 -23.30 22.54
N GLN A 326 30.33 -23.79 21.77
CA GLN A 326 31.20 -24.90 22.15
C GLN A 326 32.60 -24.41 22.51
N GLN A 327 33.30 -25.17 23.34
CA GLN A 327 34.70 -24.92 23.58
C GLN A 327 35.52 -25.36 22.36
N ILE A 328 36.32 -24.43 21.82
CA ILE A 328 37.22 -24.71 20.70
C ILE A 328 38.55 -25.17 21.27
N CYS A 329 38.94 -26.40 20.93
CA CYS A 329 40.24 -26.99 21.27
C CYS A 329 40.96 -27.36 19.98
N PRO A 330 41.83 -26.48 19.46
CA PRO A 330 42.69 -26.81 18.32
C PRO A 330 43.56 -28.00 18.72
N GLU A 331 43.52 -29.10 17.96
CA GLU A 331 44.44 -30.21 18.19
C GLU A 331 45.87 -29.66 18.06
N LEU A 332 46.59 -29.67 19.19
CA LEU A 332 48.01 -29.36 19.20
C LEU A 332 48.66 -30.38 18.28
N SER A 333 49.20 -29.92 17.16
CA SER A 333 50.03 -30.71 16.23
C SER A 333 51.03 -31.53 17.06
N THR A 334 50.67 -32.77 17.35
CA THR A 334 51.51 -33.75 18.03
C THR A 334 52.36 -34.37 16.94
N GLU A 335 53.45 -33.69 16.57
CA GLU A 335 54.60 -34.43 16.05
C GLU A 335 55.16 -35.27 17.21
N LEU A 336 54.63 -36.49 17.34
CA LEU A 336 55.20 -37.53 18.20
C LEU A 336 56.62 -37.86 17.68
N PRO A 337 57.66 -37.95 18.54
CA PRO A 337 59.01 -38.23 18.08
C PRO A 337 59.06 -39.62 17.43
N ARG A 338 59.46 -39.64 16.15
CA ARG A 338 59.67 -40.85 15.35
C ARG A 338 60.66 -41.76 16.08
N THR A 339 60.17 -42.87 16.63
CA THR A 339 61.00 -43.96 17.12
C THR A 339 61.86 -44.48 15.96
N THR A 340 63.16 -44.43 16.16
CA THR A 340 64.20 -45.02 15.30
C THR A 340 64.05 -46.53 15.26
N GLU A 341 63.59 -47.08 14.14
CA GLU A 341 63.75 -48.49 13.81
C GLU A 341 65.06 -48.71 13.01
N VAL A 342 65.80 -49.72 13.44
CA VAL A 342 67.07 -50.24 12.91
C VAL A 342 66.83 -51.04 11.62
N PRO A 343 67.77 -51.08 10.65
CA PRO A 343 67.45 -51.43 9.27
C PRO A 343 67.49 -52.95 9.01
N SER A 344 66.49 -53.45 8.31
CA SER A 344 66.54 -54.74 7.61
C SER A 344 66.46 -54.50 6.09
N LYS A 345 67.60 -54.69 5.42
CA LYS A 345 67.73 -55.04 3.99
C LYS A 345 66.71 -56.12 3.60
N ALA A 346 66.24 -56.30 2.38
CA ALA A 346 66.39 -55.65 1.09
C ALA A 346 65.28 -56.24 0.17
N MET A 347 64.98 -55.55 -0.94
CA MET A 347 64.84 -56.11 -2.30
C MET A 347 63.81 -55.30 -3.12
N HIS A 348 64.34 -54.58 -4.12
CA HIS A 348 63.61 -54.05 -5.27
C HIS A 348 63.27 -55.21 -6.23
N PRO A 349 62.18 -55.13 -7.01
CA PRO A 349 62.32 -54.46 -8.32
C PRO A 349 61.18 -53.49 -8.67
N THR A 350 61.58 -52.47 -9.40
CA THR A 350 60.81 -51.45 -10.09
C THR A 350 59.80 -52.04 -11.07
N ILE A 351 58.63 -51.41 -11.27
CA ILE A 351 58.06 -51.03 -12.59
C ILE A 351 56.71 -50.28 -12.47
N LYS A 352 56.74 -49.03 -12.99
CA LYS A 352 55.76 -48.22 -13.74
C LYS A 352 54.40 -47.77 -13.15
N SER A 353 54.39 -46.46 -12.89
CA SER A 353 53.33 -45.46 -13.09
C SER A 353 52.18 -45.85 -14.04
N THR A 354 50.93 -45.64 -13.60
CA THR A 354 49.82 -45.17 -14.44
C THR A 354 48.84 -44.38 -13.56
N VAL A 355 48.89 -43.06 -13.72
CA VAL A 355 47.87 -42.10 -13.26
C VAL A 355 46.68 -42.21 -14.22
N GLY A 356 45.44 -42.33 -13.70
CA GLY A 356 44.25 -42.15 -14.53
C GLY A 356 42.95 -42.68 -13.94
N VAL A 357 41.99 -41.76 -13.76
CA VAL A 357 40.52 -41.96 -13.71
C VAL A 357 39.89 -42.25 -12.33
N ILE A 358 39.78 -41.22 -11.47
CA ILE A 358 38.63 -41.03 -10.55
C ILE A 358 38.34 -39.52 -10.41
N VAL A 359 37.80 -38.87 -11.45
CA VAL A 359 37.28 -37.49 -11.34
C VAL A 359 35.82 -37.34 -11.83
N GLY A 360 35.23 -38.39 -12.40
CA GLY A 360 33.85 -38.33 -12.94
C GLY A 360 32.71 -38.53 -11.92
N ALA A 361 32.97 -39.10 -10.74
CA ALA A 361 31.91 -39.51 -9.81
C ALA A 361 31.54 -38.46 -8.74
N VAL A 362 32.45 -37.53 -8.43
CA VAL A 362 32.23 -36.57 -7.33
C VAL A 362 31.40 -35.36 -7.78
N VAL A 363 31.51 -34.95 -9.05
CA VAL A 363 30.79 -33.76 -9.57
C VAL A 363 29.29 -34.00 -9.74
N ALA A 364 28.86 -35.23 -10.06
CA ALA A 364 27.44 -35.56 -10.18
C ALA A 364 26.71 -35.60 -8.81
N ALA A 365 27.41 -35.98 -7.74
CA ALA A 365 26.84 -36.02 -6.38
C ALA A 365 26.63 -34.61 -5.79
N PHE A 366 27.53 -33.66 -6.09
CA PHE A 366 27.38 -32.28 -5.65
C PHE A 366 26.22 -31.55 -6.36
N ILE A 367 26.05 -31.77 -7.67
CA ILE A 367 24.94 -31.14 -8.43
C ILE A 367 23.58 -31.70 -7.98
N GLY A 368 23.51 -33.01 -7.71
CA GLY A 368 22.31 -33.64 -7.13
C GLY A 368 21.95 -33.10 -5.75
N GLY A 369 22.95 -32.88 -4.88
CA GLY A 369 22.75 -32.34 -3.53
C GLY A 369 22.21 -30.90 -3.51
N VAL A 370 22.69 -30.04 -4.43
CA VAL A 370 22.23 -28.64 -4.52
C VAL A 370 20.80 -28.54 -5.07
N LEU A 371 20.42 -29.43 -6.00
CA LEU A 371 19.04 -29.46 -6.51
C LEU A 371 18.05 -29.95 -5.44
N VAL A 372 18.42 -30.96 -4.65
CA VAL A 372 17.56 -31.46 -3.57
C VAL A 372 17.44 -30.45 -2.42
N SER A 373 18.51 -29.73 -2.08
CA SER A 373 18.45 -28.67 -1.05
C SER A 373 17.63 -27.47 -1.52
N GLY A 374 17.75 -27.07 -2.79
CA GLY A 374 16.94 -26.00 -3.40
C GLY A 374 15.45 -26.35 -3.43
N ILE A 375 15.09 -27.58 -3.78
CA ILE A 375 13.70 -28.05 -3.77
C ILE A 375 13.13 -28.10 -2.35
N MET A 376 13.91 -28.56 -1.35
CA MET A 376 13.48 -28.55 0.06
C MET A 376 13.29 -27.12 0.59
N PHE A 377 14.19 -26.19 0.27
CA PHE A 377 14.06 -24.78 0.63
C PHE A 377 12.81 -24.15 -0.01
N TYR A 378 12.55 -24.44 -1.29
CA TYR A 378 11.35 -23.98 -1.99
C TYR A 378 10.07 -24.53 -1.36
N ILE A 379 10.03 -25.82 -1.00
CA ILE A 379 8.88 -26.44 -0.33
C ILE A 379 8.67 -25.84 1.08
N MET A 380 9.74 -25.59 1.84
CA MET A 380 9.66 -24.96 3.17
C MET A 380 9.16 -23.51 3.09
N LYS A 381 9.68 -22.70 2.15
CA LYS A 381 9.20 -21.32 1.92
C LYS A 381 7.73 -21.31 1.52
N ARG A 382 7.31 -22.22 0.64
CA ARG A 382 5.91 -22.35 0.22
C ARG A 382 5.00 -22.79 1.38
N ARG A 383 5.46 -23.69 2.26
CA ARG A 383 4.72 -24.07 3.47
C ARG A 383 4.54 -22.89 4.43
N HIS A 384 5.58 -22.09 4.65
CA HIS A 384 5.52 -20.90 5.50
C HIS A 384 4.53 -19.85 4.94
N GLN A 385 4.52 -19.66 3.63
CA GLN A 385 3.61 -18.73 2.95
C GLN A 385 2.14 -19.19 3.05
N VAL A 386 1.89 -20.50 2.87
CA VAL A 386 0.55 -21.11 3.06
C VAL A 386 0.10 -21.08 4.53
N GLN A 387 1.03 -21.08 5.49
CA GLN A 387 0.71 -21.00 6.92
C GLN A 387 0.28 -19.59 7.32
N HIS A 388 0.95 -18.55 6.80
CA HIS A 388 0.53 -17.15 6.95
C HIS A 388 -0.86 -16.88 6.36
N GLU A 389 -1.19 -17.51 5.23
CA GLU A 389 -2.52 -17.39 4.60
C GLU A 389 -3.61 -18.07 5.43
N ARG A 390 -3.28 -19.19 6.09
CA ARG A 390 -4.20 -19.93 6.98
C ARG A 390 -4.43 -19.22 8.32
N ASP A 391 -3.39 -18.60 8.87
CA ASP A 391 -3.47 -17.82 10.11
C ASP A 391 -4.20 -16.49 9.89
N GLY A 392 -4.02 -15.87 8.71
CA GLY A 392 -4.80 -14.70 8.28
C GLY A 392 -6.30 -15.01 8.17
N LEU A 393 -6.66 -16.12 7.52
CA LEU A 393 -8.07 -16.55 7.38
C LEU A 393 -8.70 -16.93 8.75
N HIS A 394 -7.92 -17.50 9.68
CA HIS A 394 -8.39 -17.84 11.03
C HIS A 394 -8.68 -16.59 11.89
N GLN A 395 -8.00 -15.48 11.60
CA GLN A 395 -8.20 -14.19 12.27
C GLN A 395 -9.40 -13.43 11.70
N THR A 396 -9.66 -13.54 10.38
CA THR A 396 -10.87 -12.99 9.75
C THR A 396 -12.16 -13.72 10.21
N ILE A 397 -12.13 -15.05 10.33
CA ILE A 397 -13.28 -15.84 10.79
C ILE A 397 -13.64 -15.57 12.26
N LYS A 398 -12.65 -15.26 13.11
CA LYS A 398 -12.92 -14.86 14.51
C LYS A 398 -13.58 -13.48 14.62
N HIS A 399 -13.28 -12.56 13.72
CA HIS A 399 -13.86 -11.21 13.75
C HIS A 399 -15.32 -11.17 13.28
N ASP A 400 -15.71 -12.06 12.35
CA ASP A 400 -17.10 -12.21 11.91
C ASP A 400 -17.99 -12.99 12.89
N GLY A 401 -17.40 -13.86 13.72
CA GLY A 401 -18.14 -14.65 14.72
C GLY A 401 -18.67 -13.86 15.92
N ASP A 402 -18.04 -12.73 16.26
CA ASP A 402 -18.43 -11.89 17.40
C ASP A 402 -19.55 -10.87 17.07
N HIS A 403 -19.96 -10.75 15.79
CA HIS A 403 -21.06 -9.88 15.38
C HIS A 403 -22.45 -10.54 15.37
N LEU A 404 -22.55 -11.85 15.60
CA LEU A 404 -23.81 -12.60 15.45
C LEU A 404 -24.48 -13.05 16.76
N ASN A 405 -24.07 -12.57 17.93
CA ASN A 405 -24.72 -13.01 19.17
C ASN A 405 -24.78 -11.94 20.28
N GLN A 406 -25.66 -10.96 20.13
CA GLN A 406 -26.25 -10.26 21.29
C GLN A 406 -27.72 -9.92 21.02
N ASP A 407 -28.61 -10.85 21.38
CA ASP A 407 -30.02 -10.53 21.59
C ASP A 407 -30.54 -11.18 22.90
N GLY A 408 -30.86 -10.32 23.88
CA GLY A 408 -31.72 -10.59 25.04
C GLY A 408 -31.07 -10.90 26.41
N PRO A 409 -31.76 -10.63 27.54
CA PRO A 409 -32.60 -9.48 27.84
C PRO A 409 -32.21 -8.76 29.16
N HIS A 410 -32.67 -7.50 29.24
CA HIS A 410 -32.60 -6.59 30.38
C HIS A 410 -32.92 -7.16 31.78
N LYS A 411 -32.13 -6.72 32.77
CA LYS A 411 -32.64 -6.43 34.13
C LYS A 411 -32.11 -5.09 34.64
N ARG A 412 -33.05 -4.23 35.04
CA ARG A 412 -32.85 -2.89 35.62
C ARG A 412 -32.57 -2.93 37.13
N THR A 413 -32.06 -1.80 37.60
CA THR A 413 -32.18 -1.13 38.94
C THR A 413 -30.85 -0.99 39.72
N PRO A 414 -30.70 0.02 40.60
CA PRO A 414 -30.22 1.36 40.23
C PRO A 414 -29.03 1.81 41.09
N LYS A 415 -28.26 2.83 40.66
CA LYS A 415 -27.35 3.54 41.57
C LYS A 415 -27.48 5.05 41.44
N ARG A 416 -27.53 5.65 42.64
CA ARG A 416 -27.82 7.02 43.02
C ARG A 416 -26.87 8.06 42.42
N GLU A 417 -27.45 9.24 42.21
CA GLU A 417 -26.81 10.55 42.10
C GLU A 417 -25.80 10.81 43.22
N GLN A 418 -24.70 11.49 42.86
CA GLN A 418 -24.15 12.57 43.66
C GLN A 418 -23.55 13.65 42.76
N ASN A 419 -24.00 14.88 43.02
CA ASN A 419 -23.65 16.17 42.41
C ASN A 419 -22.16 16.54 42.52
N GLN A 420 -21.71 17.38 41.57
CA GLN A 420 -20.97 18.66 41.70
C GLN A 420 -20.05 18.83 40.46
N GLY A 421 -19.95 19.95 39.74
CA GLY A 421 -20.54 21.28 39.88
C GLY A 421 -20.42 22.06 38.56
N LYS A 422 -21.30 23.04 38.39
CA LYS A 422 -21.38 23.96 37.24
C LYS A 422 -20.26 25.01 37.27
N PHE A 423 -19.71 25.33 36.10
CA PHE A 423 -19.19 26.66 35.78
C PHE A 423 -20.01 27.24 34.62
N LEU A 424 -20.57 28.43 34.83
CA LEU A 424 -21.32 29.23 33.86
C LEU A 424 -20.38 30.19 33.15
N LEU A 425 -20.48 30.27 31.82
CA LEU A 425 -20.13 31.47 31.06
C LEU A 425 -21.29 31.78 30.10
N THR A 426 -22.00 32.85 30.42
CA THR A 426 -23.02 33.52 29.60
C THR A 426 -22.35 34.45 28.59
N PHE A 427 -22.77 34.40 27.33
CA PHE A 427 -22.64 35.51 26.39
C PHE A 427 -24.03 36.05 26.07
N ASN A 428 -24.23 37.33 26.37
CA ASN A 428 -25.39 38.12 25.98
C ASN A 428 -25.26 38.52 24.50
N TYR A 429 -26.36 38.41 23.76
CA TYR A 429 -26.58 39.16 22.53
C TYR A 429 -27.72 40.16 22.78
N LEU A 430 -27.43 41.44 22.56
CA LEU A 430 -28.44 42.52 22.48
C LEU A 430 -28.43 43.03 21.04
N ARG A 431 -29.65 43.04 20.47
CA ARG A 431 -30.19 43.78 19.31
C ARG A 431 -29.40 43.86 18.02
#